data_AF-A0A2D4VGN0-F1
#
_entry.id   AF-A0A2D4VGN0-F1
#
_cell.length_a   1.000
_cell.length_b   1.000
_cell.length_c   1.000
_cell.angle_alpha   90.00
_cell.angle_beta   90.00
_cell.angle_gamma   90.00
#
_symmetry.space_group_name_H-M   'P 1'
#
loop_
_entity.id
_entity.type
_entity.pdbx_description
1 polymer ?
#
loop_
_entity_poly.entity_id
_entity_poly.type
_entity_poly.pdbx_seq_one_letter_code
_entity_poly.pdbx_strand_id
1 'polypeptide(L)'
;MRLSVLAGLALAALTGALALPAHAAEDNGFISFQSDNDFYLFIGSDKHYTNGVRASWLSAPRRDLPDWLKGVSAPPLINGEVDTEKTRHRVGIGLSQAIFTPEDTETALPVPNDRPYAGWLHLTFLLQSERTLKTDRHEAFQDRWQLDLGMVGPAALGEVVQNGWHKTFGFRHINGWDNQLKNEPGVNLTFERAWRSPLLSTPKVIGFATDFIPYGTLALGNVSTYAGAGATFRIGPTLPDDFGPTGIYPNDGGSDWFESSTPGTFDWYLFAGGNVRAVGRNIFLDGNTFRDSLSVDKKPVVADLKVGAVAVFQGVRISLTNVYRTNEFYGQKKADQFGSLAVTFAL
;
A
#
# COMPACT_ATOMS: atom_id res chain seq x y z
N MET A 1 -22.63 -24.37 -9.02
CA MET A 1 -21.27 -24.75 -8.56
C MET A 1 -20.33 -23.56 -8.77
N ARG A 2 -20.51 -22.49 -7.99
CA ARG A 2 -19.85 -21.19 -8.19
C ARG A 2 -19.71 -20.51 -6.84
N LEU A 3 -18.62 -20.78 -6.15
CA LEU A 3 -18.18 -20.06 -4.95
C LEU A 3 -16.65 -20.18 -4.77
N SER A 4 -15.90 -20.50 -5.84
CA SER A 4 -14.62 -21.19 -5.72
C SER A 4 -13.36 -20.33 -5.84
N VAL A 5 -13.45 -19.02 -6.05
CA VAL A 5 -12.25 -18.16 -6.17
C VAL A 5 -12.04 -17.27 -4.94
N LEU A 6 -13.11 -16.67 -4.40
CA LEU A 6 -13.08 -16.07 -3.05
C LEU A 6 -12.92 -17.14 -1.97
N ALA A 7 -13.60 -18.29 -2.11
CA ALA A 7 -13.28 -19.45 -1.28
C ALA A 7 -11.90 -20.03 -1.63
N GLY A 8 -11.35 -19.85 -2.83
CA GLY A 8 -10.02 -20.36 -3.17
C GLY A 8 -8.88 -19.59 -2.49
N LEU A 9 -8.95 -18.26 -2.48
CA LEU A 9 -8.00 -17.39 -1.75
C LEU A 9 -8.23 -17.43 -0.24
N ALA A 10 -9.49 -17.52 0.22
CA ALA A 10 -9.80 -17.76 1.62
C ALA A 10 -9.39 -19.18 2.08
N LEU A 11 -9.49 -20.21 1.22
CA LEU A 11 -9.12 -21.59 1.55
C LEU A 11 -7.61 -21.82 1.50
N ALA A 12 -6.87 -21.10 0.65
CA ALA A 12 -5.41 -21.04 0.70
C ALA A 12 -4.91 -20.27 1.95
N ALA A 13 -5.64 -19.24 2.39
CA ALA A 13 -5.40 -18.59 3.68
C ALA A 13 -5.77 -19.51 4.87
N LEU A 14 -6.79 -20.38 4.72
CA LEU A 14 -7.19 -21.33 5.77
C LEU A 14 -6.30 -22.57 5.89
N THR A 15 -5.64 -23.04 4.82
CA THR A 15 -4.75 -24.21 4.92
C THR A 15 -3.37 -23.89 5.50
N GLY A 16 -2.99 -22.60 5.56
CA GLY A 16 -1.83 -22.12 6.32
C GLY A 16 -2.08 -21.98 7.83
N ALA A 17 -3.32 -22.15 8.30
CA ALA A 17 -3.70 -21.96 9.70
C ALA A 17 -3.21 -23.04 10.68
N LEU A 18 -2.46 -24.05 10.22
CA LEU A 18 -2.09 -25.21 11.05
C LEU A 18 -0.82 -25.04 11.92
N ALA A 19 -0.16 -23.87 11.90
CA ALA A 19 0.91 -23.56 12.84
C ALA A 19 1.17 -22.05 12.98
N LEU A 20 0.13 -21.20 12.91
CA LEU A 20 0.35 -19.77 13.19
C LEU A 20 0.87 -19.62 14.63
N PRO A 21 1.89 -18.78 14.85
CA PRO A 21 2.39 -18.54 16.19
C PRO A 21 1.24 -17.98 17.03
N ALA A 22 1.17 -18.41 18.30
CA ALA A 22 0.16 -17.91 19.22
C ALA A 22 0.17 -16.38 19.29
N HIS A 23 1.33 -15.76 19.04
CA HIS A 23 1.56 -14.32 19.06
C HIS A 23 2.48 -13.83 17.93
N ALA A 24 2.20 -12.64 17.40
CA ALA A 24 3.13 -11.93 16.52
C ALA A 24 4.24 -11.30 17.37
N ALA A 25 5.47 -11.75 17.15
CA ALA A 25 6.65 -11.25 17.83
C ALA A 25 7.58 -10.53 16.85
N GLU A 26 8.48 -9.72 17.40
CA GLU A 26 9.45 -8.97 16.62
C GLU A 26 10.33 -9.82 15.69
N ASP A 27 10.51 -11.11 15.96
CA ASP A 27 11.39 -12.02 15.20
C ASP A 27 10.66 -12.86 14.14
N ASN A 28 9.36 -12.65 13.94
CA ASN A 28 8.56 -13.43 12.98
C ASN A 28 8.74 -12.94 11.53
N GLY A 29 8.41 -13.82 10.58
CA GLY A 29 8.12 -13.43 9.19
C GLY A 29 6.64 -13.11 9.01
N PHE A 30 6.24 -12.58 7.85
CA PHE A 30 4.85 -12.18 7.60
C PHE A 30 4.41 -12.55 6.18
N ILE A 31 3.15 -12.95 6.02
CA ILE A 31 2.45 -13.07 4.74
C ILE A 31 1.25 -12.13 4.76
N SER A 32 1.10 -11.30 3.74
CA SER A 32 0.03 -10.31 3.65
C SER A 32 -0.78 -10.50 2.38
N PHE A 33 -2.10 -10.41 2.50
CA PHE A 33 -3.02 -10.32 1.38
C PHE A 33 -3.82 -9.03 1.51
N GLN A 34 -3.88 -8.26 0.43
CA GLN A 34 -4.58 -6.98 0.41
C GLN A 34 -5.43 -6.87 -0.85
N SER A 35 -6.61 -6.26 -0.70
CA SER A 35 -7.51 -5.94 -1.79
C SER A 35 -8.04 -4.53 -1.61
N ASP A 36 -7.95 -3.74 -2.68
CA ASP A 36 -8.56 -2.43 -2.80
C ASP A 36 -9.74 -2.53 -3.76
N ASN A 37 -10.88 -1.95 -3.39
CA ASN A 37 -12.06 -1.95 -4.23
C ASN A 37 -12.98 -0.77 -3.86
N ASP A 38 -13.53 -0.11 -4.87
CA ASP A 38 -14.51 0.97 -4.71
C ASP A 38 -15.87 0.48 -4.20
N PHE A 39 -16.27 -0.78 -4.43
CA PHE A 39 -17.49 -1.35 -3.87
C PHE A 39 -17.44 -1.59 -2.36
N TYR A 40 -16.24 -1.65 -1.77
CA TYR A 40 -16.14 -1.78 -0.33
C TYR A 40 -16.80 -0.56 0.36
N LEU A 41 -17.55 -0.84 1.43
CA LEU A 41 -18.28 0.17 2.21
C LEU A 41 -19.51 0.79 1.50
N PHE A 42 -20.06 0.13 0.47
CA PHE A 42 -21.31 0.51 -0.22
C PHE A 42 -21.23 1.82 -1.03
N ILE A 43 -20.05 2.15 -1.56
CA ILE A 43 -19.76 3.44 -2.20
C ILE A 43 -19.65 3.22 -3.70
N GLY A 44 -20.81 3.10 -4.37
CA GLY A 44 -20.85 2.77 -5.79
C GLY A 44 -20.25 3.86 -6.69
N SER A 45 -19.05 3.61 -7.20
CA SER A 45 -18.58 4.18 -8.47
C SER A 45 -17.35 3.40 -8.96
N ASP A 46 -17.56 2.40 -9.81
CA ASP A 46 -16.49 1.69 -10.54
C ASP A 46 -15.78 2.64 -11.51
N LYS A 47 -14.87 3.48 -10.98
CA LYS A 47 -14.25 4.60 -11.71
C LYS A 47 -12.86 4.88 -11.16
N HIS A 48 -11.98 5.31 -12.05
CA HIS A 48 -10.63 5.75 -11.73
C HIS A 48 -9.73 4.64 -11.19
N TYR A 49 -9.49 4.56 -9.87
CA TYR A 49 -8.77 3.44 -9.27
C TYR A 49 -9.79 2.39 -8.84
N THR A 50 -10.12 1.50 -9.77
CA THR A 50 -11.22 0.53 -9.59
C THR A 50 -10.83 -0.61 -8.65
N ASN A 51 -9.63 -1.17 -8.83
CA ASN A 51 -9.25 -2.38 -8.11
C ASN A 51 -7.74 -2.51 -7.93
N GLY A 52 -7.37 -3.03 -6.77
CA GLY A 52 -6.02 -3.50 -6.49
C GLY A 52 -6.04 -4.83 -5.78
N VAL A 53 -5.06 -5.68 -6.08
CA VAL A 53 -4.77 -6.88 -5.29
C VAL A 53 -3.26 -6.98 -5.05
N ARG A 54 -2.89 -7.45 -3.86
CA ARG A 54 -1.50 -7.67 -3.47
C ARG A 54 -1.39 -8.92 -2.62
N ALA A 55 -0.39 -9.73 -2.92
CA ALA A 55 0.11 -10.78 -2.04
C ALA A 55 1.59 -10.52 -1.77
N SER A 56 2.01 -10.55 -0.51
CA SER A 56 3.40 -10.32 -0.13
C SER A 56 3.88 -11.26 0.95
N TRP A 57 5.20 -11.43 0.96
CA TRP A 57 5.94 -12.06 2.04
C TRP A 57 7.02 -11.09 2.52
N LEU A 58 7.19 -11.00 3.84
CA LEU A 58 8.24 -10.26 4.52
C LEU A 58 9.00 -11.22 5.44
N SER A 59 10.32 -11.21 5.37
CA SER A 59 11.15 -12.10 6.17
C SER A 59 11.13 -11.75 7.65
N ALA A 60 11.48 -12.73 8.49
CA ALA A 60 12.02 -12.47 9.82
C ALA A 60 13.26 -11.55 9.75
N PRO A 61 13.64 -10.88 10.85
CA PRO A 61 14.86 -10.08 10.92
C PRO A 61 16.10 -10.85 10.43
N ARG A 62 16.81 -10.26 9.47
CA ARG A 62 18.03 -10.80 8.87
C ARG A 62 19.26 -10.14 9.50
N ARG A 63 20.17 -10.98 10.00
CA ARG A 63 21.49 -10.54 10.52
C ARG A 63 22.61 -10.67 9.48
N ASP A 64 22.35 -11.40 8.40
CA ASP A 64 23.31 -11.86 7.40
C ASP A 64 23.19 -11.10 6.07
N LEU A 65 22.60 -9.89 6.07
CA LEU A 65 22.54 -9.09 4.85
C LEU A 65 23.95 -8.73 4.35
N PRO A 66 24.20 -8.78 3.03
CA PRO A 66 25.40 -8.22 2.42
C PRO A 66 25.63 -6.77 2.84
N ASP A 67 26.89 -6.38 3.04
CA ASP A 67 27.21 -5.05 3.58
C ASP A 67 26.75 -3.89 2.67
N TRP A 68 26.72 -4.10 1.35
CA TRP A 68 26.19 -3.11 0.42
C TRP A 68 24.68 -2.84 0.65
N LEU A 69 23.88 -3.86 1.00
CA LEU A 69 22.47 -3.69 1.33
C LEU A 69 22.28 -2.98 2.67
N LYS A 70 23.13 -3.29 3.66
CA LYS A 70 23.14 -2.55 4.94
C LYS A 70 23.41 -1.07 4.70
N GLY A 71 24.38 -0.75 3.83
CA GLY A 71 24.71 0.62 3.42
C GLY A 71 23.55 1.36 2.74
N VAL A 72 22.90 0.74 1.74
CA VAL A 72 21.70 1.30 1.08
C VAL A 72 20.60 1.60 2.09
N SER A 73 20.42 0.71 3.06
CA SER A 73 19.37 0.86 4.06
C SER A 73 19.58 1.99 5.05
N ALA A 74 20.74 2.64 5.06
CA ALA A 74 21.12 3.76 5.94
C ALA A 74 21.55 4.98 5.11
N PRO A 75 20.65 5.59 4.32
CA PRO A 75 21.04 6.69 3.43
C PRO A 75 21.63 7.87 4.24
N PRO A 76 22.90 8.25 4.01
CA PRO A 76 23.63 9.21 4.86
C PRO A 76 23.05 10.63 4.79
N LEU A 77 22.38 10.96 3.69
CA LEU A 77 21.81 12.28 3.42
C LEU A 77 20.66 12.69 4.35
N ILE A 78 20.07 11.73 5.05
CA ILE A 78 18.93 11.97 5.95
C ILE A 78 19.36 11.78 7.42
N ASN A 79 20.42 11.00 7.61
CA ASN A 79 21.09 10.53 8.82
C ASN A 79 21.81 11.53 9.75
N GLY A 80 22.88 12.16 9.25
CA GLY A 80 24.09 12.29 10.09
C GLY A 80 24.58 10.92 10.60
N GLU A 81 25.73 10.83 11.27
CA GLU A 81 26.07 9.60 11.99
C GLU A 81 25.16 9.51 13.22
N VAL A 82 24.27 8.52 13.28
CA VAL A 82 23.36 8.32 14.42
C VAL A 82 23.67 6.99 15.08
N ASP A 83 23.97 7.02 16.38
CA ASP A 83 24.23 5.80 17.15
C ASP A 83 22.92 5.03 17.38
N THR A 84 22.89 3.78 16.91
CA THR A 84 21.71 2.91 16.99
C THR A 84 21.89 1.86 18.07
N GLU A 85 20.87 1.67 18.90
CA GLU A 85 20.82 0.60 19.90
C GLU A 85 20.48 -0.73 19.26
N LYS A 86 19.45 -0.71 18.41
CA LYS A 86 18.88 -1.88 17.77
C LYS A 86 18.64 -1.55 16.30
N THR A 87 19.08 -2.44 15.41
CA THR A 87 18.76 -2.37 13.99
C THR A 87 18.22 -3.73 13.54
N ARG A 88 17.06 -3.71 12.89
CA ARG A 88 16.39 -4.89 12.34
C ARG A 88 16.19 -4.70 10.85
N HIS A 89 16.74 -5.60 10.05
CA HIS A 89 16.55 -5.59 8.61
C HIS A 89 15.62 -6.73 8.19
N ARG A 90 14.69 -6.46 7.29
CA ARG A 90 13.80 -7.45 6.69
C ARG A 90 13.82 -7.28 5.18
N VAL A 91 13.69 -8.39 4.46
CA VAL A 91 13.54 -8.40 3.01
C VAL A 91 12.17 -8.93 2.66
N GLY A 92 11.56 -8.42 1.61
CA GLY A 92 10.24 -8.85 1.18
C GLY A 92 10.12 -8.98 -0.33
N ILE A 93 9.18 -9.82 -0.74
CA ILE A 93 8.73 -9.92 -2.12
C ILE A 93 7.21 -9.80 -2.16
N GLY A 94 6.68 -9.08 -3.15
CA GLY A 94 5.24 -8.98 -3.38
C GLY A 94 4.90 -9.12 -4.85
N LEU A 95 3.69 -9.57 -5.13
CA LEU A 95 3.05 -9.51 -6.44
C LEU A 95 1.80 -8.65 -6.30
N SER A 96 1.69 -7.60 -7.12
CA SER A 96 0.56 -6.67 -7.06
C SER A 96 0.02 -6.38 -8.45
N GLN A 97 -1.29 -6.19 -8.52
CA GLN A 97 -1.98 -5.67 -9.70
C GLN A 97 -2.81 -4.45 -9.31
N ALA A 98 -2.73 -3.38 -10.09
CA ALA A 98 -3.61 -2.22 -10.01
C ALA A 98 -4.33 -2.01 -11.34
N ILE A 99 -5.62 -1.69 -11.29
CA ILE A 99 -6.50 -1.50 -12.45
C ILE A 99 -7.09 -0.10 -12.39
N PHE A 100 -6.96 0.62 -13.51
CA PHE A 100 -7.47 1.96 -13.69
C PHE A 100 -8.45 2.04 -14.86
N THR A 101 -9.53 2.79 -14.69
CA THR A 101 -10.60 2.96 -15.67
C THR A 101 -11.09 4.43 -15.73
N PRO A 102 -11.58 4.91 -16.88
CA PRO A 102 -12.35 6.17 -16.94
C PRO A 102 -13.70 6.04 -16.23
N GLU A 103 -14.39 7.17 -16.04
CA GLU A 103 -15.73 7.25 -15.47
C GLU A 103 -16.79 6.54 -16.32
N ASP A 104 -16.71 6.65 -17.65
CA ASP A 104 -17.64 5.98 -18.59
C ASP A 104 -17.02 4.68 -19.09
N THR A 105 -17.48 3.57 -18.52
CA THR A 105 -17.04 2.23 -18.87
C THR A 105 -17.95 1.47 -19.84
N GLU A 106 -19.09 2.06 -20.19
CA GLU A 106 -20.07 1.46 -21.09
C GLU A 106 -19.74 1.75 -22.55
N THR A 107 -19.06 2.85 -22.83
CA THR A 107 -18.58 3.19 -24.18
C THR A 107 -17.36 2.36 -24.59
N ALA A 108 -17.34 1.96 -25.86
CA ALA A 108 -16.16 1.38 -26.52
C ALA A 108 -15.26 2.45 -27.17
N LEU A 109 -15.70 3.70 -27.22
CA LEU A 109 -14.93 4.80 -27.81
C LEU A 109 -13.88 5.33 -26.81
N PRO A 110 -12.76 5.89 -27.30
CA PRO A 110 -11.84 6.63 -26.46
C PRO A 110 -12.53 7.74 -25.66
N VAL A 111 -12.13 7.91 -24.39
CA VAL A 111 -12.60 8.98 -23.50
C VAL A 111 -11.45 9.97 -23.26
N PRO A 112 -11.25 10.97 -24.12
CA PRO A 112 -10.03 11.79 -24.10
C PRO A 112 -9.93 12.80 -22.95
N ASN A 113 -11.05 13.11 -22.29
CA ASN A 113 -11.10 14.08 -21.17
C ASN A 113 -11.10 13.39 -19.80
N ASP A 114 -10.68 12.13 -19.76
CA ASP A 114 -10.66 11.28 -18.58
C ASP A 114 -9.39 10.42 -18.60
N ARG A 115 -9.11 9.72 -17.49
CA ARG A 115 -7.96 8.84 -17.43
C ARG A 115 -8.11 7.65 -18.39
N PRO A 116 -7.03 7.23 -19.06
CA PRO A 116 -7.02 6.02 -19.85
C PRO A 116 -7.27 4.77 -19.01
N TYR A 117 -7.78 3.71 -19.66
CA TYR A 117 -7.70 2.37 -19.10
C TYR A 117 -6.23 1.95 -18.94
N ALA A 118 -5.91 1.30 -17.84
CA ALA A 118 -4.59 0.72 -17.64
C ALA A 118 -4.61 -0.40 -16.60
N GLY A 119 -3.80 -1.43 -16.84
CA GLY A 119 -3.36 -2.35 -15.80
C GLY A 119 -1.89 -2.06 -15.44
N TRP A 120 -1.52 -2.32 -14.19
CA TRP A 120 -0.14 -2.35 -13.71
C TRP A 120 0.09 -3.61 -12.90
N LEU A 121 0.85 -4.56 -13.44
CA LEU A 121 1.17 -5.83 -12.81
C LEU A 121 2.67 -5.88 -12.54
N HIS A 122 3.06 -6.04 -11.29
CA HIS A 122 4.47 -5.94 -10.91
C HIS A 122 4.86 -6.83 -9.73
N LEU A 123 6.14 -7.18 -9.71
CA LEU A 123 6.82 -7.68 -8.54
C LEU A 123 7.39 -6.50 -7.74
N THR A 124 7.26 -6.56 -6.42
CA THR A 124 7.87 -5.61 -5.49
C THR A 124 8.99 -6.32 -4.73
N PHE A 125 10.19 -5.76 -4.72
CA PHE A 125 11.27 -6.16 -3.83
C PHE A 125 11.42 -5.10 -2.74
N LEU A 126 11.35 -5.52 -1.48
CA LEU A 126 11.36 -4.64 -0.32
C LEU A 126 12.61 -4.88 0.52
N LEU A 127 13.30 -3.82 0.90
CA LEU A 127 14.25 -3.80 2.01
C LEU A 127 13.70 -2.85 3.07
N GLN A 128 13.37 -3.41 4.23
CA GLN A 128 12.84 -2.67 5.36
C GLN A 128 13.85 -2.68 6.51
N SER A 129 14.14 -1.51 7.06
CA SER A 129 15.07 -1.36 8.18
C SER A 129 14.43 -0.54 9.28
N GLU A 130 14.25 -1.17 10.42
CA GLU A 130 13.81 -0.50 11.64
C GLU A 130 15.02 -0.24 12.53
N ARG A 131 15.13 0.99 13.04
CA ARG A 131 16.24 1.41 13.90
C ARG A 131 15.71 2.10 15.13
N THR A 132 16.20 1.65 16.28
CA THR A 132 16.02 2.33 17.57
C THR A 132 17.32 3.04 17.91
N LEU A 133 17.24 4.33 18.21
CA LEU A 133 18.39 5.17 18.51
C LEU A 133 18.82 5.04 19.97
N LYS A 134 20.14 5.06 20.22
CA LYS A 134 20.71 5.19 21.57
C LYS A 134 20.52 6.61 22.06
N THR A 135 19.31 6.91 22.49
CA THR A 135 18.95 8.19 23.09
C THR A 135 18.18 7.90 24.36
N ASP A 136 18.20 8.83 25.32
CA ASP A 136 17.37 8.75 26.54
C ASP A 136 15.87 8.63 26.23
N ARG A 137 15.49 8.81 24.96
CA ARG A 137 14.14 8.93 24.46
C ARG A 137 13.74 7.78 23.54
N HIS A 138 14.50 6.69 23.39
CA HIS A 138 14.10 5.49 22.62
C HIS A 138 13.46 5.78 21.24
N GLU A 139 13.98 6.76 20.50
CA GLU A 139 13.43 7.14 19.20
C GLU A 139 13.62 6.01 18.19
N ALA A 140 12.60 5.78 17.36
CA ALA A 140 12.64 4.78 16.31
C ALA A 140 12.24 5.35 14.95
N PHE A 141 12.81 4.80 13.89
CA PHE A 141 12.33 5.07 12.53
C PHE A 141 12.42 3.81 11.68
N GLN A 142 11.58 3.77 10.65
CA GLN A 142 11.54 2.71 9.65
C GLN A 142 11.87 3.29 8.29
N ASP A 143 12.90 2.72 7.66
CA ASP A 143 13.24 2.95 6.26
C ASP A 143 12.70 1.81 5.40
N ARG A 144 12.06 2.14 4.28
CA ARG A 144 11.58 1.19 3.27
C ARG A 144 12.11 1.58 1.91
N TRP A 145 12.89 0.69 1.31
CA TRP A 145 13.25 0.74 -0.11
C TRP A 145 12.41 -0.27 -0.87
N GLN A 146 11.65 0.18 -1.86
CA GLN A 146 10.80 -0.65 -2.70
C GLN A 146 11.23 -0.52 -4.15
N LEU A 147 11.55 -1.64 -4.80
CA LEU A 147 11.78 -1.72 -6.23
C LEU A 147 10.62 -2.48 -6.87
N ASP A 148 9.84 -1.77 -7.68
CA ASP A 148 8.75 -2.33 -8.46
C ASP A 148 9.19 -2.57 -9.90
N LEU A 149 9.06 -3.81 -10.36
CA LEU A 149 9.38 -4.25 -11.72
C LEU A 149 8.17 -4.95 -12.33
N GLY A 150 7.70 -4.47 -13.47
CA GLY A 150 6.45 -4.97 -14.03
C GLY A 150 6.12 -4.47 -15.41
N MET A 151 4.85 -4.60 -15.77
CA MET A 151 4.30 -4.18 -17.05
C MET A 151 3.09 -3.29 -16.84
N VAL A 152 3.01 -2.17 -17.56
CA VAL A 152 1.78 -1.39 -17.78
C VAL A 152 1.14 -1.83 -19.09
N GLY A 153 -0.20 -1.83 -19.18
CA GLY A 153 -0.96 -2.09 -20.42
C GLY A 153 -1.56 -3.50 -20.51
N PRO A 154 -1.88 -4.01 -21.72
CA PRO A 154 -2.54 -5.31 -21.89
C PRO A 154 -1.85 -6.49 -21.20
N ALA A 155 -0.52 -6.48 -21.13
CA ALA A 155 0.28 -7.50 -20.45
C ALA A 155 0.08 -7.55 -18.94
N ALA A 156 -0.48 -6.48 -18.34
CA ALA A 156 -0.91 -6.48 -16.95
C ALA A 156 -2.30 -7.08 -16.73
N LEU A 157 -2.98 -7.56 -17.77
CA LEU A 157 -4.20 -8.36 -17.67
C LEU A 157 -5.39 -7.66 -16.98
N GLY A 158 -5.44 -6.31 -17.02
CA GLY A 158 -6.51 -5.53 -16.38
C GLY A 158 -7.90 -5.90 -16.90
N GLU A 159 -8.07 -5.94 -18.23
CA GLU A 159 -9.32 -6.35 -18.89
C GLU A 159 -9.78 -7.74 -18.46
N VAL A 160 -8.87 -8.72 -18.51
CA VAL A 160 -9.17 -10.12 -18.21
C VAL A 160 -9.66 -10.27 -16.77
N VAL A 161 -8.99 -9.61 -15.83
CA VAL A 161 -9.34 -9.68 -14.40
C VAL A 161 -10.66 -8.95 -14.15
N GLN A 162 -10.81 -7.71 -14.62
CA GLN A 162 -12.02 -6.92 -14.38
C GLN A 162 -13.24 -7.59 -15.02
N ASN A 163 -13.20 -7.90 -16.32
CA ASN A 163 -14.32 -8.53 -17.01
C ASN A 163 -14.57 -9.96 -16.54
N GLY A 164 -13.54 -10.69 -16.08
CA GLY A 164 -13.69 -11.99 -15.44
C GLY A 164 -14.45 -11.92 -14.12
N TRP A 165 -14.15 -10.92 -13.28
CA TRP A 165 -14.90 -10.63 -12.05
C TRP A 165 -16.34 -10.22 -12.37
N HIS A 166 -16.53 -9.30 -13.31
CA HIS A 166 -17.86 -8.80 -13.68
C HIS A 166 -18.75 -9.92 -14.19
N LYS A 167 -18.22 -10.80 -15.05
CA LYS A 167 -18.93 -12.00 -15.52
C LYS A 167 -19.27 -12.97 -14.39
N THR A 168 -18.39 -13.11 -13.40
CA THR A 168 -18.60 -14.05 -12.28
C THR A 168 -19.73 -13.60 -11.36
N PHE A 169 -19.79 -12.29 -11.07
CA PHE A 169 -20.76 -11.71 -10.13
C PHE A 169 -21.96 -11.03 -10.79
N GLY A 170 -22.04 -11.06 -12.12
CA GLY A 170 -23.18 -10.51 -12.87
C GLY A 170 -23.17 -8.98 -13.02
N PHE A 171 -22.00 -8.34 -12.89
CA PHE A 171 -21.84 -6.92 -13.20
C PHE A 171 -21.77 -6.69 -14.72
N ARG A 172 -21.98 -5.43 -15.14
CA ARG A 172 -21.94 -5.03 -16.56
C ARG A 172 -20.55 -5.23 -17.14
N HIS A 173 -20.47 -5.62 -18.41
CA HIS A 173 -19.20 -5.76 -19.11
C HIS A 173 -18.59 -4.38 -19.41
N ILE A 174 -17.26 -4.28 -19.33
CA ILE A 174 -16.50 -3.04 -19.54
C ILE A 174 -15.96 -3.04 -20.97
N ASN A 175 -16.40 -2.07 -21.77
CA ASN A 175 -16.27 -2.11 -23.23
C ASN A 175 -15.06 -1.32 -23.79
N GLY A 176 -14.40 -0.50 -22.97
CA GLY A 176 -13.39 0.46 -23.46
C GLY A 176 -11.94 -0.02 -23.47
N TRP A 177 -11.66 -1.27 -23.06
CA TRP A 177 -10.30 -1.80 -22.84
C TRP A 177 -9.39 -1.80 -24.07
N ASP A 178 -9.94 -1.78 -25.29
CA ASP A 178 -9.15 -1.62 -26.53
C ASP A 178 -8.40 -0.27 -26.59
N ASN A 179 -8.89 0.73 -25.84
CA ASN A 179 -8.30 2.07 -25.77
C ASN A 179 -7.26 2.23 -24.65
N GLN A 180 -6.92 1.14 -23.94
CA GLN A 180 -5.97 1.20 -22.83
C GLN A 180 -4.56 1.64 -23.25
N LEU A 181 -3.77 2.07 -22.25
CA LEU A 181 -2.33 2.31 -22.38
C LEU A 181 -1.63 1.10 -22.99
N LYS A 182 -0.59 1.33 -23.78
CA LYS A 182 0.14 0.27 -24.47
C LYS A 182 1.13 -0.41 -23.52
N ASN A 183 1.56 -1.61 -23.91
CA ASN A 183 2.55 -2.37 -23.15
C ASN A 183 3.84 -1.57 -22.95
N GLU A 184 4.19 -1.36 -21.69
CA GLU A 184 5.41 -0.67 -21.30
C GLU A 184 6.03 -1.33 -20.06
N PRO A 185 7.31 -1.74 -20.12
CA PRO A 185 8.03 -2.15 -18.92
C PRO A 185 8.08 -0.99 -17.92
N GLY A 186 7.63 -1.24 -16.71
CA GLY A 186 7.68 -0.28 -15.62
C GLY A 186 8.77 -0.63 -14.62
N VAL A 187 9.51 0.40 -14.20
CA VAL A 187 10.51 0.33 -13.14
C VAL A 187 10.30 1.52 -12.23
N ASN A 188 10.10 1.25 -10.95
CA ASN A 188 9.87 2.28 -9.95
C ASN A 188 10.66 1.99 -8.67
N LEU A 189 11.46 2.96 -8.23
CA LEU A 189 12.17 2.92 -6.96
C LEU A 189 11.50 3.90 -6.00
N THR A 190 11.06 3.40 -4.85
CA THR A 190 10.43 4.21 -3.81
C THR A 190 11.25 4.09 -2.52
N PHE A 191 11.52 5.23 -1.91
CA PHE A 191 12.07 5.32 -0.56
C PHE A 191 11.03 5.98 0.36
N GLU A 192 10.78 5.36 1.50
CA GLU A 192 9.96 5.93 2.56
C GLU A 192 10.71 5.88 3.89
N ARG A 193 10.57 6.95 4.67
CA ARG A 193 10.95 6.98 6.08
C ARG A 193 9.75 7.35 6.93
N ALA A 194 9.46 6.54 7.94
CA ALA A 194 8.46 6.82 8.96
C ALA A 194 9.15 6.99 10.33
N TRP A 195 8.69 7.95 11.13
CA TRP A 195 9.28 8.24 12.44
C TRP A 195 8.31 7.93 13.56
N ARG A 196 8.85 7.35 14.62
CA ARG A 196 8.19 7.13 15.90
C ARG A 196 9.11 7.67 16.99
N SER A 197 8.85 8.90 17.43
CA SER A 197 9.63 9.55 18.49
C SER A 197 8.72 9.83 19.68
N PRO A 198 9.20 9.70 20.92
CA PRO A 198 8.44 10.15 22.09
C PRO A 198 8.16 11.65 22.14
N LEU A 199 8.86 12.47 21.34
CA LEU A 199 8.47 13.88 21.13
C LEU A 199 7.14 14.03 20.41
N LEU A 200 6.73 12.98 19.69
CA LEU A 200 5.45 12.85 19.01
C LEU A 200 4.48 11.95 19.79
N SER A 201 4.85 11.54 21.01
CA SER A 201 3.93 10.82 21.90
C SER A 201 2.76 11.73 22.24
N THR A 202 1.56 11.22 21.99
CA THR A 202 0.32 11.91 22.32
C THR A 202 -0.19 11.41 23.67
N PRO A 203 -0.77 12.29 24.50
CA PRO A 203 -1.31 11.89 25.79
C PRO A 203 -2.51 10.98 25.58
N LYS A 204 -2.74 10.06 26.53
CA LYS A 204 -3.94 9.21 26.51
C LYS A 204 -5.21 10.04 26.41
N VAL A 205 -6.15 9.61 25.57
CA VAL A 205 -7.46 10.26 25.39
C VAL A 205 -8.54 9.33 25.92
N ILE A 206 -9.23 9.73 26.99
CA ILE A 206 -10.31 8.93 27.61
C ILE A 206 -9.81 7.51 27.98
N GLY A 207 -8.57 7.42 28.48
CA GLY A 207 -7.94 6.14 28.85
C GLY A 207 -7.33 5.33 27.70
N PHE A 208 -7.58 5.70 26.45
CA PHE A 208 -6.99 5.06 25.27
C PHE A 208 -5.56 5.55 25.01
N ALA A 209 -4.70 4.63 24.59
CA ALA A 209 -3.37 4.94 24.06
C ALA A 209 -3.49 5.60 22.68
N THR A 210 -2.58 6.52 22.41
CA THR A 210 -2.54 7.28 21.16
C THR A 210 -1.11 7.45 20.70
N ASP A 211 -0.91 7.57 19.39
CA ASP A 211 0.37 7.99 18.83
C ASP A 211 0.22 8.74 17.50
N PHE A 212 1.34 9.31 17.04
CA PHE A 212 1.43 10.07 15.81
C PHE A 212 2.71 9.69 15.06
N ILE A 213 2.55 9.23 13.82
CA ILE A 213 3.62 8.66 12.99
C ILE A 213 3.70 9.47 11.69
N PRO A 214 4.56 10.50 11.61
CA PRO A 214 4.85 11.18 10.37
C PRO A 214 5.72 10.29 9.46
N TYR A 215 5.63 10.52 8.16
CA TYR A 215 6.46 9.86 7.16
C TYR A 215 6.67 10.75 5.93
N GLY A 216 7.77 10.49 5.22
CA GLY A 216 8.11 11.13 3.96
C GLY A 216 8.48 10.09 2.92
N THR A 217 8.07 10.32 1.67
CA THR A 217 8.20 9.36 0.58
C THR A 217 8.77 10.02 -0.66
N LEU A 218 9.69 9.35 -1.34
CA LEU A 218 10.22 9.74 -2.64
C LEU A 218 10.09 8.56 -3.60
N ALA A 219 9.45 8.78 -4.73
CA ALA A 219 9.34 7.80 -5.80
C ALA A 219 9.98 8.34 -7.08
N LEU A 220 10.77 7.49 -7.75
CA LEU A 220 11.40 7.76 -9.04
C LEU A 220 11.23 6.57 -9.96
N GLY A 221 10.71 6.82 -11.15
CA GLY A 221 10.48 5.77 -12.14
C GLY A 221 9.56 6.21 -13.26
N ASN A 222 9.44 5.36 -14.28
CA ASN A 222 8.61 5.65 -15.44
C ASN A 222 7.12 5.33 -15.22
N VAL A 223 6.74 4.66 -14.13
CA VAL A 223 5.33 4.49 -13.75
C VAL A 223 4.87 5.67 -12.92
N SER A 224 5.64 6.07 -11.91
CA SER A 224 5.37 7.27 -11.11
C SER A 224 6.65 7.96 -10.63
N THR A 225 6.59 9.29 -10.50
CA THR A 225 7.64 10.11 -9.91
C THR A 225 6.98 11.19 -9.06
N TYR A 226 7.24 11.20 -7.76
CA TYR A 226 6.65 12.16 -6.84
C TYR A 226 7.47 12.28 -5.55
N ALA A 227 7.23 13.36 -4.82
CA ALA A 227 7.63 13.51 -3.43
C ALA A 227 6.37 13.66 -2.57
N GLY A 228 6.32 12.95 -1.45
CA GLY A 228 5.17 12.90 -0.55
C GLY A 228 5.56 13.15 0.90
N ALA A 229 4.63 13.72 1.66
CA ALA A 229 4.74 13.85 3.10
C ALA A 229 3.37 13.61 3.73
N GLY A 230 3.35 12.83 4.80
CA GLY A 230 2.13 12.46 5.48
C GLY A 230 2.32 12.13 6.95
N ALA A 231 1.22 11.84 7.62
CA ALA A 231 1.24 11.33 8.97
C ALA A 231 0.00 10.51 9.28
N THR A 232 0.12 9.61 10.26
CA THR A 232 -0.97 8.79 10.79
C THR A 232 -1.11 9.01 12.28
N PHE A 233 -2.32 9.30 12.74
CA PHE A 233 -2.71 9.30 14.15
C PHE A 233 -3.48 8.02 14.45
N ARG A 234 -3.16 7.34 15.56
CA ARG A 234 -3.85 6.12 16.01
C ARG A 234 -4.40 6.31 17.43
N ILE A 235 -5.53 5.64 17.72
CA ILE A 235 -6.15 5.59 19.05
C ILE A 235 -6.74 4.20 19.31
N GLY A 236 -6.41 3.60 20.45
CA GLY A 236 -6.88 2.27 20.82
C GLY A 236 -6.58 1.92 22.29
N PRO A 237 -7.13 0.82 22.84
CA PRO A 237 -6.86 0.41 24.24
C PRO A 237 -5.36 0.17 24.45
N THR A 238 -4.77 -0.50 23.47
CA THR A 238 -3.35 -0.77 23.31
C THR A 238 -3.01 -0.56 21.84
N LEU A 239 -1.82 -0.06 21.57
CA LEU A 239 -1.32 0.09 20.20
C LEU A 239 -0.24 -0.98 19.98
N PRO A 240 -0.38 -1.83 18.95
CA PRO A 240 0.70 -2.73 18.57
C PRO A 240 1.90 -1.92 18.07
N ASP A 241 3.07 -2.53 18.16
CA ASP A 241 4.26 -1.97 17.53
C ASP A 241 4.18 -2.22 16.02
N ASP A 242 3.75 -1.19 15.30
CA ASP A 242 3.77 -1.12 13.84
C ASP A 242 3.80 0.35 13.38
N PHE A 243 3.90 0.56 12.07
CA PHE A 243 3.86 1.89 11.44
C PHE A 243 2.50 2.20 10.77
N GLY A 244 1.46 1.45 11.12
CA GLY A 244 0.13 1.49 10.52
C GLY A 244 -0.06 0.49 9.36
N PRO A 245 -1.27 0.44 8.78
CA PRO A 245 -1.57 -0.42 7.63
C PRO A 245 -0.96 0.09 6.33
N THR A 246 -0.62 -0.84 5.44
CA THR A 246 -0.05 -0.56 4.10
C THR A 246 -1.13 -0.21 3.06
N GLY A 247 -0.72 0.36 1.92
CA GLY A 247 -1.57 0.56 0.73
C GLY A 247 -1.12 -0.27 -0.48
N ILE A 248 -1.92 -0.33 -1.55
CA ILE A 248 -1.51 -0.94 -2.83
C ILE A 248 -0.94 0.11 -3.78
N TYR A 249 -1.72 1.16 -4.14
CA TYR A 249 -1.25 2.21 -5.05
C TYR A 249 -1.70 3.65 -4.68
N PRO A 250 -0.74 4.56 -4.45
CA PRO A 250 0.64 4.27 -4.06
C PRO A 250 0.69 3.60 -2.68
N ASN A 251 1.69 2.76 -2.47
CA ASN A 251 1.93 2.05 -1.21
C ASN A 251 2.65 2.95 -0.18
N ASP A 252 2.03 4.10 0.11
CA ASP A 252 2.56 5.09 1.05
C ASP A 252 2.10 4.80 2.49
N GLY A 253 3.04 4.84 3.42
CA GLY A 253 2.86 4.61 4.85
C GLY A 253 2.73 3.13 5.20
N GLY A 254 2.84 2.84 6.49
CA GLY A 254 2.55 1.52 7.05
C GLY A 254 3.74 0.54 7.08
N SER A 255 3.43 -0.67 7.52
CA SER A 255 4.35 -1.81 7.52
C SER A 255 3.57 -3.11 7.49
N ASP A 256 4.01 -4.11 6.72
CA ASP A 256 3.47 -5.47 6.83
C ASP A 256 3.87 -6.10 8.18
N TRP A 257 5.01 -5.69 8.75
CA TRP A 257 5.45 -6.14 10.07
C TRP A 257 4.58 -5.51 11.17
N PHE A 258 4.30 -6.29 12.21
CA PHE A 258 3.70 -5.82 13.46
C PHE A 258 4.13 -6.74 14.62
N GLU A 259 4.13 -6.19 15.83
CA GLU A 259 4.25 -6.93 17.08
C GLU A 259 3.08 -6.59 18.00
N SER A 260 2.47 -7.62 18.56
CA SER A 260 1.35 -7.43 19.50
C SER A 260 1.82 -6.75 20.77
N SER A 261 1.00 -5.87 21.34
CA SER A 261 1.34 -5.13 22.56
C SER A 261 1.48 -6.04 23.78
N THR A 262 0.72 -7.15 23.84
CA THR A 262 0.81 -8.13 24.92
C THR A 262 0.53 -9.55 24.40
N PRO A 263 1.29 -10.56 24.87
CA PRO A 263 0.98 -11.96 24.60
C PRO A 263 -0.44 -12.37 25.06
N GLY A 264 -1.13 -13.14 24.25
CA GLY A 264 -2.53 -13.55 24.39
C GLY A 264 -3.63 -12.50 24.09
N THR A 265 -3.32 -11.21 23.85
CA THR A 265 -4.37 -10.16 23.82
C THR A 265 -4.94 -9.87 22.43
N PHE A 266 -6.18 -9.36 22.45
CA PHE A 266 -6.82 -8.73 21.30
C PHE A 266 -6.49 -7.23 21.31
N ASP A 267 -5.69 -6.79 20.36
CA ASP A 267 -5.35 -5.37 20.19
C ASP A 267 -6.19 -4.80 19.06
N TRP A 268 -6.66 -3.57 19.21
CA TRP A 268 -7.34 -2.87 18.13
C TRP A 268 -7.11 -1.37 18.22
N TYR A 269 -7.18 -0.69 17.09
CA TYR A 269 -7.12 0.76 17.06
C TYR A 269 -7.93 1.32 15.89
N LEU A 270 -8.37 2.56 16.05
CA LEU A 270 -8.82 3.42 14.96
C LEU A 270 -7.66 4.30 14.53
N PHE A 271 -7.65 4.69 13.28
CA PHE A 271 -6.65 5.62 12.77
C PHE A 271 -7.23 6.62 11.78
N ALA A 272 -6.58 7.77 11.71
CA ALA A 272 -6.77 8.77 10.67
C ALA A 272 -5.39 9.24 10.20
N GLY A 273 -5.17 9.32 8.89
CA GLY A 273 -3.91 9.78 8.32
C GLY A 273 -4.13 10.65 7.09
N GLY A 274 -3.20 11.56 6.85
CA GLY A 274 -3.19 12.43 5.67
C GLY A 274 -1.87 12.31 4.93
N ASN A 275 -1.89 12.39 3.61
CA ASN A 275 -0.70 12.43 2.76
C ASN A 275 -0.89 13.46 1.64
N VAL A 276 0.13 14.26 1.35
CA VAL A 276 0.15 15.18 0.21
C VAL A 276 1.33 14.82 -0.67
N ARG A 277 1.08 14.68 -1.98
CA ARG A 277 2.08 14.34 -2.99
C ARG A 277 2.22 15.45 -4.02
N ALA A 278 3.46 15.85 -4.29
CA ALA A 278 3.82 16.63 -5.46
C ALA A 278 4.19 15.67 -6.60
N VAL A 279 3.36 15.61 -7.64
CA VAL A 279 3.40 14.58 -8.70
C VAL A 279 4.11 15.12 -9.95
N GLY A 280 5.31 14.61 -10.22
CA GLY A 280 6.04 14.89 -11.45
C GLY A 280 5.61 13.99 -12.61
N ARG A 281 5.36 12.70 -12.32
CA ARG A 281 4.92 11.70 -13.31
C ARG A 281 3.90 10.74 -12.73
N ASN A 282 2.88 10.44 -13.51
CA ASN A 282 1.94 9.35 -13.30
C ASN A 282 1.56 8.80 -14.69
N ILE A 283 2.09 7.63 -15.06
CA ILE A 283 1.85 7.02 -16.39
C ILE A 283 0.36 6.79 -16.67
N PHE A 284 -0.45 6.59 -15.63
CA PHE A 284 -1.90 6.38 -15.73
C PHE A 284 -2.68 7.65 -16.08
N LEU A 285 -2.02 8.81 -16.11
CA LEU A 285 -2.58 10.09 -16.54
C LEU A 285 -1.76 10.68 -17.70
N ASP A 286 -0.43 10.60 -17.61
CA ASP A 286 0.50 11.16 -18.60
C ASP A 286 0.62 10.33 -19.88
N GLY A 287 0.14 9.09 -19.88
CA GLY A 287 0.33 8.15 -20.97
C GLY A 287 1.74 7.52 -20.99
N ASN A 288 1.95 6.66 -21.99
CA ASN A 288 3.18 5.87 -22.14
C ASN A 288 4.42 6.76 -22.34
N THR A 289 5.57 6.35 -21.79
CA THR A 289 6.83 7.09 -21.92
C THR A 289 7.44 6.95 -23.31
N PHE A 290 7.34 5.75 -23.89
CA PHE A 290 8.11 5.36 -25.08
C PHE A 290 7.28 5.32 -26.36
N ARG A 291 5.97 5.57 -26.27
CA ARG A 291 5.01 5.53 -27.38
C ARG A 291 3.87 6.50 -27.09
N ASP A 292 3.26 7.04 -28.13
CA ASP A 292 2.06 7.86 -27.98
C ASP A 292 0.87 7.02 -27.51
N SER A 293 0.10 7.55 -26.57
CA SER A 293 -1.15 6.97 -26.10
C SER A 293 -2.06 8.06 -25.53
N LEU A 294 -3.27 7.66 -25.11
CA LEU A 294 -4.19 8.59 -24.44
C LEU A 294 -3.54 9.13 -23.16
N SER A 295 -3.81 10.39 -22.88
CA SER A 295 -3.36 11.09 -21.68
C SER A 295 -4.38 12.15 -21.30
N VAL A 296 -4.31 12.60 -20.05
CA VAL A 296 -5.13 13.68 -19.50
C VAL A 296 -4.26 14.55 -18.60
N ASP A 297 -4.52 15.86 -18.60
CA ASP A 297 -3.72 16.82 -17.84
C ASP A 297 -3.86 16.56 -16.33
N LYS A 298 -2.80 16.02 -15.72
CA LYS A 298 -2.75 15.75 -14.28
C LYS A 298 -2.66 17.05 -13.46
N LYS A 299 -3.13 16.98 -12.22
CA LYS A 299 -2.84 17.99 -11.20
C LYS A 299 -1.46 17.72 -10.60
N PRO A 300 -0.66 18.76 -10.38
CA PRO A 300 0.69 18.60 -9.83
C PRO A 300 0.70 18.25 -8.33
N VAL A 301 -0.43 18.40 -7.65
CA VAL A 301 -0.57 18.10 -6.22
C VAL A 301 -1.84 17.28 -5.99
N VAL A 302 -1.68 16.15 -5.28
CA VAL A 302 -2.77 15.26 -4.88
C VAL A 302 -2.67 15.00 -3.39
N ALA A 303 -3.79 15.02 -2.69
CA ALA A 303 -3.86 14.69 -1.27
C ALA A 303 -4.79 13.49 -1.02
N ASP A 304 -4.41 12.64 -0.08
CA ASP A 304 -5.20 11.51 0.42
C ASP A 304 -5.53 11.73 1.90
N LEU A 305 -6.78 11.45 2.28
CA LEU A 305 -7.21 11.22 3.66
C LEU A 305 -7.53 9.74 3.83
N LYS A 306 -6.91 9.09 4.81
CA LYS A 306 -7.13 7.68 5.15
C LYS A 306 -7.78 7.61 6.52
N VAL A 307 -8.87 6.86 6.65
CA VAL A 307 -9.50 6.57 7.94
C VAL A 307 -9.82 5.10 8.03
N GLY A 308 -9.65 4.48 9.20
CA GLY A 308 -9.85 3.05 9.28
C GLY A 308 -9.74 2.47 10.68
N ALA A 309 -9.78 1.14 10.71
CA ALA A 309 -9.64 0.34 11.91
C ALA A 309 -8.70 -0.84 11.66
N VAL A 310 -7.98 -1.22 12.71
CA VAL A 310 -7.10 -2.40 12.71
C VAL A 310 -7.43 -3.25 13.92
N ALA A 311 -7.43 -4.57 13.73
CA ALA A 311 -7.57 -5.55 14.77
C ALA A 311 -6.44 -6.58 14.67
N VAL A 312 -5.84 -6.95 15.79
CA VAL A 312 -4.77 -7.93 15.91
C VAL A 312 -5.20 -9.02 16.89
N PHE A 313 -5.16 -10.27 16.45
CA PHE A 313 -5.48 -11.43 17.27
C PHE A 313 -4.65 -12.63 16.84
N GLN A 314 -3.98 -13.29 17.80
CA GLN A 314 -3.24 -14.55 17.61
C GLN A 314 -2.38 -14.61 16.33
N GLY A 315 -1.46 -13.66 16.19
CA GLY A 315 -0.56 -13.60 15.04
C GLY A 315 -1.21 -13.11 13.73
N VAL A 316 -2.49 -12.69 13.75
CA VAL A 316 -3.20 -12.17 12.59
C VAL A 316 -3.53 -10.70 12.79
N ARG A 317 -3.25 -9.86 11.79
CA ARG A 317 -3.69 -8.46 11.73
C ARG A 317 -4.65 -8.28 10.57
N ILE A 318 -5.82 -7.71 10.85
CA ILE A 318 -6.82 -7.33 9.85
C ILE A 318 -6.92 -5.81 9.86
N SER A 319 -6.82 -5.19 8.69
CA SER A 319 -7.01 -3.76 8.52
C SER A 319 -8.13 -3.45 7.54
N LEU A 320 -8.96 -2.48 7.91
CA LEU A 320 -9.99 -1.89 7.08
C LEU A 320 -9.68 -0.40 6.92
N THR A 321 -9.41 0.04 5.70
CA THR A 321 -9.08 1.43 5.40
C THR A 321 -10.05 1.99 4.37
N ASN A 322 -10.50 3.21 4.58
CA ASN A 322 -11.23 3.99 3.61
C ASN A 322 -10.36 5.18 3.20
N VAL A 323 -10.15 5.35 1.90
CA VAL A 323 -9.26 6.37 1.34
C VAL A 323 -10.09 7.37 0.55
N TYR A 324 -9.94 8.65 0.85
CA TYR A 324 -10.48 9.77 0.08
C TYR A 324 -9.33 10.48 -0.60
N ARG A 325 -9.38 10.58 -1.93
CA ARG A 325 -8.33 11.17 -2.76
C ARG A 325 -8.87 12.39 -3.50
N THR A 326 -8.19 13.51 -3.38
CA THR A 326 -8.50 14.71 -4.18
C THR A 326 -8.35 14.42 -5.67
N ASN A 327 -9.04 15.17 -6.52
CA ASN A 327 -8.94 15.01 -7.97
C ASN A 327 -7.49 14.95 -8.45
N GLU A 328 -7.17 13.98 -9.29
CA GLU A 328 -5.81 13.73 -9.81
C GLU A 328 -5.56 14.42 -11.14
N PHE A 329 -6.59 14.84 -11.87
CA PHE A 329 -6.49 15.49 -13.19
C PHE A 329 -7.54 16.58 -13.39
N TYR A 330 -7.33 17.43 -14.40
CA TYR A 330 -8.28 18.46 -14.82
C TYR A 330 -9.40 17.81 -15.66
N GLY A 331 -10.65 18.12 -15.35
CA GLY A 331 -11.83 17.46 -15.95
C GLY A 331 -12.47 16.42 -15.04
N GLN A 332 -11.76 15.95 -14.01
CA GLN A 332 -12.33 15.07 -12.98
C GLN A 332 -13.44 15.79 -12.19
N LYS A 333 -14.66 15.25 -12.23
CA LYS A 333 -15.86 15.89 -11.64
C LYS A 333 -15.94 15.75 -10.12
N LYS A 334 -15.44 14.64 -9.56
CA LYS A 334 -15.50 14.34 -8.12
C LYS A 334 -14.19 13.73 -7.65
N ALA A 335 -13.88 13.98 -6.38
CA ALA A 335 -12.81 13.30 -5.67
C ALA A 335 -13.08 11.80 -5.61
N ASP A 336 -12.01 11.02 -5.56
CA ASP A 336 -12.09 9.56 -5.54
C ASP A 336 -12.19 9.03 -4.12
N GLN A 337 -12.83 7.88 -4.00
CA GLN A 337 -12.95 7.17 -2.74
C GLN A 337 -12.92 5.66 -2.98
N PHE A 338 -12.14 4.94 -2.18
CA PHE A 338 -12.09 3.48 -2.25
C PHE A 338 -11.79 2.85 -0.89
N GLY A 339 -12.23 1.61 -0.70
CA GLY A 339 -11.91 0.82 0.48
C GLY A 339 -10.73 -0.12 0.25
N SER A 340 -10.03 -0.46 1.33
CA SER A 340 -8.94 -1.43 1.36
C SER A 340 -9.13 -2.39 2.53
N LEU A 341 -9.02 -3.68 2.25
CA LEU A 341 -8.99 -4.75 3.25
C LEU A 341 -7.63 -5.44 3.14
N ALA A 342 -6.91 -5.53 4.26
CA ALA A 342 -5.69 -6.33 4.36
C ALA A 342 -5.78 -7.34 5.50
N VAL A 343 -5.20 -8.52 5.27
CA VAL A 343 -5.01 -9.57 6.27
C VAL A 343 -3.55 -9.98 6.24
N THR A 344 -2.86 -9.83 7.36
CA THR A 344 -1.47 -10.18 7.53
C THR A 344 -1.32 -11.25 8.61
N PHE A 345 -0.58 -12.31 8.29
CA PHE A 345 -0.26 -13.42 9.17
C PHE A 345 1.20 -13.34 9.57
N ALA A 346 1.49 -13.40 10.86
CA ALA A 346 2.82 -13.67 11.38
C ALA A 346 3.14 -15.17 11.22
N LEU A 347 4.38 -15.50 10.87
CA LEU A 347 4.88 -16.86 10.62
C LEU A 347 5.69 -17.42 11.78
#